data_AF-A0A954EPZ9-F1
#
_entry.id   AF-A0A954EPZ9-F1
#
_cell.length_a   1.000
_cell.length_b   1.000
_cell.length_c   1.000
_cell.angle_alpha   90.00
_cell.angle_beta   90.00
_cell.angle_gamma   90.00
#
_symmetry.space_group_name_H-M   'P 1'
#
loop_
_entity.id
_entity.type
_entity.pdbx_description
1 polymer ?
#
loop_
_entity_poly.entity_id
_entity_poly.type
_entity_poly.pdbx_seq_one_letter_code
_entity_poly.pdbx_strand_id
1 'polypeptide(L)'
;MEARVLLSGTVQSELVGDTLFLNGDDAGNEVRLRRFAVLDEATMEPTGTWMWEVKGLAETTVSGQTNFTDSIAHVVVDLGGGDDVLQVLDVTRSASPSLSSLTVETGWGNDEILLHRINVSGRTTLDTGSGNDDITLGASRVLDTYFGELFMTTGAGNDTIQGTSFQVHNKTWIYTGTGDDTVEFSIGVAPPTLDPPPLGTYTVAGYALGAASRFDDIQVITYGGVDRVTFNGVWTTGMAFVRSEYISVETAHLDWTSLTGDKVQVGNAMAPPHPDFAPYVYNVIATGNLTIHSDGMVDAESVRALRSFGITRGPNRQLDVTPQIHVGRNADNTDGYWRTGVDVVNYFSAMSTGDVFLEGIRAFWRVRTRGKNISIRDVENQGQVARHHPRQVYIEADERLDITHLTTDSLYVFMSAGDNVINFDGVSTSTRSWVIARDGNDEFHVLNSTFQTPLTAYGGPGSDTWYASGENIIWLDWEAGYPTIR
;
A
#
# COMPACT_ATOMS: atom_id res chain seq x y z
N MET A 1 -16.28 21.20 -21.01
CA MET A 1 -15.37 22.00 -21.86
C MET A 1 -15.17 21.23 -23.16
N GLU A 2 -15.01 21.89 -24.29
CA GLU A 2 -14.67 21.20 -25.54
C GLU A 2 -13.22 20.68 -25.44
N ALA A 3 -12.99 19.41 -25.77
CA ALA A 3 -11.65 18.84 -25.80
C ALA A 3 -10.81 19.59 -26.83
N ARG A 4 -9.78 20.30 -26.37
CA ARG A 4 -8.81 20.93 -27.26
C ARG A 4 -7.77 19.88 -27.59
N VAL A 5 -7.67 19.52 -28.87
CA VAL A 5 -6.57 18.67 -29.35
C VAL A 5 -5.28 19.47 -29.23
N LEU A 6 -4.36 19.00 -28.39
CA LEU A 6 -3.02 19.54 -28.28
C LEU A 6 -2.17 19.09 -29.48
N LEU A 7 -1.16 19.89 -29.85
CA LEU A 7 -0.21 19.50 -30.88
C LEU A 7 0.82 18.58 -30.23
N SER A 8 1.12 17.42 -30.82
CA SER A 8 2.11 16.46 -30.33
C SER A 8 3.37 17.11 -29.72
N GLY A 9 3.74 16.65 -28.52
CA GLY A 9 4.83 17.21 -27.72
C GLY A 9 4.47 18.55 -27.03
N THR A 10 3.18 18.82 -26.78
CA THR A 10 2.74 20.03 -26.09
C THR A 10 2.09 19.71 -24.76
N VAL A 11 2.54 20.41 -23.72
CA VAL A 11 1.91 20.39 -22.39
C VAL A 11 1.20 21.71 -22.12
N GLN A 12 -0.10 21.67 -21.86
CA GLN A 12 -0.87 22.83 -21.42
C GLN A 12 -0.68 23.06 -19.92
N SER A 13 -0.29 24.28 -19.55
CA SER A 13 -0.11 24.73 -18.17
C SER A 13 -1.14 25.80 -17.82
N GLU A 14 -1.99 25.52 -16.83
CA GLU A 14 -3.10 26.38 -16.42
C GLU A 14 -3.26 26.42 -14.89
N LEU A 15 -3.39 27.62 -14.31
CA LEU A 15 -3.72 27.80 -12.90
C LEU A 15 -5.21 28.12 -12.76
N VAL A 16 -5.96 27.22 -12.11
CA VAL A 16 -7.38 27.41 -11.79
C VAL A 16 -7.53 27.45 -10.27
N GLY A 17 -7.80 28.64 -9.74
CA GLY A 17 -7.78 28.84 -8.29
C GLY A 17 -6.36 28.69 -7.73
N ASP A 18 -6.16 27.76 -6.81
CA ASP A 18 -4.87 27.38 -6.22
C ASP A 18 -4.32 26.05 -6.77
N THR A 19 -4.94 25.52 -7.83
CA THR A 19 -4.56 24.26 -8.48
C THR A 19 -3.88 24.52 -9.82
N LEU A 20 -2.61 24.11 -9.91
CA LEU A 20 -1.86 24.07 -11.17
C LEU A 20 -2.15 22.77 -11.89
N PHE A 21 -2.68 22.87 -13.11
CA PHE A 21 -2.90 21.76 -14.04
C PHE A 21 -1.82 21.76 -15.11
N LEU A 22 -1.19 20.60 -15.31
CA LEU A 22 -0.32 20.30 -16.44
C LEU A 22 -0.97 19.15 -17.23
N ASN A 23 -1.38 19.40 -18.46
CA ASN A 23 -2.04 18.41 -19.32
C ASN A 23 -1.20 18.18 -20.58
N GLY A 24 -0.63 17.01 -20.75
CA GLY A 24 0.13 16.58 -21.93
C GLY A 24 -0.75 16.04 -23.05
N ASP A 25 -0.10 15.49 -24.05
CA ASP A 25 -0.71 14.80 -25.17
C ASP A 25 -0.20 13.36 -25.28
N ASP A 26 -0.66 12.60 -26.27
CA ASP A 26 -0.30 11.18 -26.43
C ASP A 26 1.15 10.93 -26.95
N ALA A 27 2.02 11.95 -26.96
CA ALA A 27 3.43 11.81 -27.28
C ALA A 27 4.30 12.10 -26.05
N GLY A 28 5.50 11.51 -25.97
CA GLY A 28 6.38 11.67 -24.83
C GLY A 28 6.71 13.14 -24.52
N ASN A 29 6.43 13.55 -23.28
CA ASN A 29 6.60 14.89 -22.75
C ASN A 29 7.67 14.93 -21.67
N GLU A 30 8.64 15.83 -21.79
CA GLU A 30 9.64 16.09 -20.76
C GLU A 30 9.31 17.43 -20.08
N VAL A 31 8.86 17.42 -18.82
CA VAL A 31 8.43 18.61 -18.08
C VAL A 31 9.13 18.72 -16.74
N ARG A 32 9.58 19.93 -16.43
CA ARG A 32 10.10 20.30 -15.11
C ARG A 32 9.21 21.33 -14.45
N LEU A 33 8.68 20.98 -13.29
CA LEU A 33 8.06 21.89 -12.33
C LEU A 33 9.08 22.21 -11.24
N ARG A 34 9.57 23.45 -11.22
CA ARG A 34 10.55 23.91 -10.23
C ARG A 34 9.97 24.99 -9.36
N ARG A 35 10.19 24.88 -8.05
CA ARG A 35 9.91 25.95 -7.10
C ARG A 35 11.19 26.58 -6.58
N PHE A 36 11.23 27.91 -6.55
CA PHE A 36 12.35 28.65 -5.97
C PHE A 36 11.92 29.94 -5.28
N ALA A 37 12.75 30.40 -4.35
CA ALA A 37 12.55 31.70 -3.73
C ALA A 37 12.91 32.80 -4.73
N VAL A 38 12.07 33.82 -4.82
CA VAL A 38 12.38 35.03 -5.57
C VAL A 38 13.45 35.79 -4.77
N LEU A 39 14.60 36.06 -5.40
CA LEU A 39 15.68 36.81 -4.79
C LEU A 39 15.51 38.30 -5.07
N ASP A 40 15.87 39.12 -4.08
CA ASP A 40 16.01 40.55 -4.28
C ASP A 40 17.27 40.81 -5.12
N GLU A 41 17.14 41.51 -6.24
CA GLU A 41 18.22 41.66 -7.23
C GLU A 41 19.44 42.40 -6.66
N ALA A 42 19.25 43.29 -5.68
CA ALA A 42 20.33 44.08 -5.10
C ALA A 42 21.12 43.31 -4.04
N THR A 43 20.44 42.47 -3.26
CA THR A 43 21.04 41.78 -2.11
C THR A 43 21.32 40.30 -2.37
N MET A 44 20.71 39.72 -3.41
CA MET A 44 20.67 38.28 -3.67
C MET A 44 20.05 37.48 -2.52
N GLU A 45 19.30 38.13 -1.63
CA GLU A 45 18.62 37.50 -0.50
C GLU A 45 17.16 37.12 -0.87
N PRO A 46 16.60 36.03 -0.31
CA PRO A 46 15.21 35.67 -0.53
C PRO A 46 14.24 36.78 -0.10
N THR A 47 13.35 37.18 -1.00
CA THR A 47 12.29 38.19 -0.72
C THR A 47 11.18 37.69 0.20
N GLY A 48 11.15 36.39 0.49
CA GLY A 48 10.02 35.70 1.13
C GLY A 48 8.88 35.35 0.16
N THR A 49 8.97 35.79 -1.11
CA THR A 49 8.06 35.38 -2.17
C THR A 49 8.57 34.12 -2.84
N TRP A 50 7.66 33.23 -3.19
CA TRP A 50 7.94 31.96 -3.84
C TRP A 50 7.39 31.99 -5.26
N MET A 51 8.12 31.37 -6.18
CA MET A 51 7.68 31.23 -7.55
C MET A 51 7.79 29.78 -8.00
N TRP A 52 6.79 29.34 -8.75
CA TRP A 52 6.79 28.09 -9.49
C TRP A 52 7.08 28.37 -10.96
N GLU A 53 7.93 27.55 -11.56
CA GLU A 53 8.29 27.56 -12.97
C GLU A 53 7.92 26.22 -13.58
N VAL A 54 7.14 26.26 -14.66
CA VAL A 54 6.86 25.11 -15.52
C VAL A 54 7.68 25.27 -16.78
N LYS A 55 8.52 24.28 -17.07
CA LYS A 55 9.42 24.31 -18.21
C LYS A 55 9.33 22.99 -18.99
N GLY A 56 9.05 23.09 -20.28
CA GLY A 56 9.26 21.99 -21.22
C GLY A 56 10.75 21.79 -21.47
N LEU A 57 11.16 20.53 -21.49
CA LEU A 57 12.51 20.07 -21.78
C LEU A 57 12.49 19.33 -23.14
N ALA A 58 13.67 18.95 -23.64
CA ALA A 58 13.85 18.43 -25.00
C ALA A 58 12.98 19.13 -26.08
N GLU A 59 12.07 18.40 -26.71
CA GLU A 59 11.18 18.88 -27.78
C GLU A 59 9.80 19.34 -27.23
N THR A 60 9.58 19.23 -25.93
CA THR A 60 8.29 19.55 -25.29
C THR A 60 8.07 21.05 -25.21
N THR A 61 6.93 21.49 -25.76
CA THR A 61 6.49 22.88 -25.71
C THR A 61 5.46 23.06 -24.60
N VAL A 62 5.63 24.05 -23.73
CA VAL A 62 4.60 24.41 -22.73
C VAL A 62 3.71 25.52 -23.29
N SER A 63 2.42 25.22 -23.43
CA SER A 63 1.39 26.18 -23.81
C SER A 63 0.70 26.74 -22.56
N GLY A 64 0.65 28.07 -22.41
CA GLY A 64 0.01 28.72 -21.25
C GLY A 64 1.00 29.47 -20.36
N GLN A 65 0.66 29.61 -19.08
CA GLN A 65 1.50 30.32 -18.12
C GLN A 65 2.62 29.39 -17.63
N THR A 66 3.86 29.89 -17.63
CA THR A 66 5.05 29.10 -17.24
C THR A 66 5.67 29.56 -15.92
N ASN A 67 5.23 30.70 -15.38
CA ASN A 67 5.74 31.25 -14.13
C ASN A 67 4.57 31.70 -13.26
N PHE A 68 4.51 31.22 -12.03
CA PHE A 68 3.41 31.47 -11.10
C PHE A 68 3.97 32.04 -9.80
N THR A 69 3.56 33.27 -9.47
CA THR A 69 3.85 33.91 -8.18
C THR A 69 2.76 33.66 -7.15
N ASP A 70 1.66 33.03 -7.58
CA ASP A 70 0.53 32.69 -6.72
C ASP A 70 0.86 31.52 -5.79
N SER A 71 0.08 31.42 -4.72
CA SER A 71 0.14 30.26 -3.82
C SER A 71 -0.50 29.06 -4.51
N ILE A 72 0.32 28.24 -5.15
CA ILE A 72 -0.11 26.92 -5.64
C ILE A 72 -0.17 25.99 -4.44
N ALA A 73 -1.37 25.52 -4.14
CA ALA A 73 -1.64 24.53 -3.10
C ALA A 73 -1.72 23.13 -3.70
N HIS A 74 -2.25 22.98 -4.91
CA HIS A 74 -2.48 21.69 -5.52
C HIS A 74 -1.76 21.63 -6.88
N VAL A 75 -1.15 20.49 -7.17
CA VAL A 75 -0.57 20.21 -8.50
C VAL A 75 -1.23 18.95 -9.02
N VAL A 76 -1.79 19.05 -10.22
CA VAL A 76 -2.37 17.93 -10.97
C VAL A 76 -1.64 17.86 -12.30
N VAL A 77 -1.00 16.73 -12.56
CA VAL A 77 -0.28 16.44 -13.80
C VAL A 77 -0.93 15.23 -14.44
N ASP A 78 -1.33 15.38 -15.69
CA ASP A 78 -1.79 14.32 -16.59
C ASP A 78 -0.97 14.47 -17.87
N LEU A 79 -0.03 13.57 -18.15
CA LEU A 79 0.83 13.68 -19.34
C LEU A 79 0.31 12.86 -20.52
N GLY A 80 -0.76 12.08 -20.35
CA GLY A 80 -1.43 11.38 -21.44
C GLY A 80 -0.79 10.04 -21.78
N GLY A 81 0.14 10.00 -22.72
CA GLY A 81 0.86 8.78 -23.06
C GLY A 81 2.08 9.07 -23.92
N GLY A 82 2.79 8.01 -24.30
CA GLY A 82 4.18 8.12 -24.76
C GLY A 82 5.16 8.08 -23.59
N ASP A 83 6.45 7.99 -23.88
CA ASP A 83 7.50 7.94 -22.85
C ASP A 83 7.69 9.33 -22.22
N ASP A 84 7.10 9.55 -21.05
CA ASP A 84 7.07 10.84 -20.35
C ASP A 84 8.18 10.98 -19.30
N VAL A 85 8.56 12.22 -18.99
CA VAL A 85 9.50 12.54 -17.92
C VAL A 85 8.99 13.74 -17.14
N LEU A 86 8.72 13.54 -15.86
CA LEU A 86 8.29 14.59 -14.93
C LEU A 86 9.34 14.84 -13.84
N GLN A 87 9.80 16.08 -13.73
CA GLN A 87 10.67 16.51 -12.64
C GLN A 87 9.97 17.55 -11.76
N VAL A 88 9.63 17.19 -10.53
CA VAL A 88 9.08 18.13 -9.52
C VAL A 88 10.16 18.43 -8.48
N LEU A 89 10.69 19.66 -8.51
CA LEU A 89 11.87 20.05 -7.76
C LEU A 89 11.60 21.27 -6.86
N ASP A 90 11.88 21.15 -5.56
CA ASP A 90 12.06 22.32 -4.69
C ASP A 90 13.57 22.56 -4.51
N VAL A 91 14.07 23.63 -5.10
CA VAL A 91 15.50 23.95 -5.02
C VAL A 91 15.87 24.67 -3.74
N THR A 92 14.91 24.98 -2.88
CA THR A 92 15.17 25.72 -1.64
C THR A 92 15.37 24.80 -0.45
N ARG A 93 16.19 25.29 0.50
CA ARG A 93 16.55 24.56 1.72
C ARG A 93 15.70 24.96 2.94
N SER A 94 14.74 25.87 2.75
CA SER A 94 13.95 26.45 3.83
C SER A 94 12.61 25.75 3.99
N ALA A 95 11.98 25.88 5.16
CA ALA A 95 10.66 25.35 5.52
C ALA A 95 9.52 26.04 4.71
N SER A 96 9.60 25.90 3.40
CA SER A 96 8.76 26.53 2.39
C SER A 96 7.34 25.94 2.42
N PRO A 97 6.28 26.70 2.08
CA PRO A 97 4.90 26.21 2.13
C PRO A 97 4.76 24.86 1.43
N SER A 98 4.16 23.86 2.07
CA SER A 98 3.89 22.57 1.45
C SER A 98 2.82 22.69 0.36
N LEU A 99 2.91 21.84 -0.66
CA LEU A 99 1.72 21.53 -1.46
C LEU A 99 0.68 20.88 -0.55
N SER A 100 -0.58 21.22 -0.68
CA SER A 100 -1.68 20.50 -0.05
C SER A 100 -1.89 19.13 -0.71
N SER A 101 -1.72 19.00 -2.03
CA SER A 101 -1.74 17.69 -2.70
C SER A 101 -0.90 17.70 -3.97
N LEU A 102 -0.51 16.49 -4.39
CA LEU A 102 0.17 16.23 -5.66
C LEU A 102 -0.48 15.01 -6.32
N THR A 103 -0.97 15.17 -7.54
CA THR A 103 -1.47 14.07 -8.37
C THR A 103 -0.68 14.05 -9.66
N VAL A 104 -0.14 12.90 -10.03
CA VAL A 104 0.59 12.67 -11.27
C VAL A 104 0.05 11.42 -11.93
N GLU A 105 -0.36 11.56 -13.19
CA GLU A 105 -0.77 10.50 -14.10
C GLU A 105 0.07 10.67 -15.38
N THR A 106 0.86 9.67 -15.78
CA THR A 106 1.65 9.71 -17.03
C THR A 106 1.05 8.84 -18.14
N GLY A 107 0.32 7.79 -17.75
CA GLY A 107 -0.53 7.04 -18.66
C GLY A 107 0.14 5.80 -19.24
N TRP A 108 0.40 5.74 -20.54
CA TRP A 108 1.05 4.57 -21.15
C TRP A 108 2.36 4.98 -21.80
N GLY A 109 3.43 4.23 -21.59
CA GLY A 109 4.78 4.66 -21.96
C GLY A 109 5.79 4.15 -20.94
N ASN A 110 7.09 4.27 -21.22
CA ASN A 110 8.12 4.06 -20.21
C ASN A 110 8.42 5.42 -19.57
N ASP A 111 7.87 5.66 -18.38
CA ASP A 111 7.80 6.99 -17.80
C ASP A 111 8.81 7.18 -16.67
N GLU A 112 9.35 8.40 -16.53
CA GLU A 112 10.27 8.77 -15.44
C GLU A 112 9.65 9.87 -14.56
N ILE A 113 9.48 9.59 -13.26
CA ILE A 113 9.04 10.60 -12.27
C ILE A 113 10.14 10.86 -11.25
N LEU A 114 10.61 12.10 -11.18
CA LEU A 114 11.53 12.58 -10.15
C LEU A 114 10.85 13.57 -9.21
N LEU A 115 10.64 13.17 -7.95
CA LEU A 115 10.22 14.06 -6.87
C LEU A 115 11.39 14.39 -5.95
N HIS A 116 11.90 15.61 -6.00
CA HIS A 116 13.06 16.01 -5.21
C HIS A 116 12.80 17.19 -4.26
N ARG A 117 13.01 16.96 -2.96
CA ARG A 117 12.84 17.94 -1.88
C ARG A 117 11.44 18.57 -1.80
N ILE A 118 10.42 17.89 -2.33
CA ILE A 118 9.04 18.36 -2.29
C ILE A 118 8.43 18.05 -0.92
N ASN A 119 7.74 19.02 -0.33
CA ASN A 119 6.90 18.81 0.85
C ASN A 119 5.43 18.84 0.45
N VAL A 120 4.70 17.74 0.64
CA VAL A 120 3.25 17.66 0.42
C VAL A 120 2.57 17.39 1.76
N SER A 121 1.66 18.26 2.20
CA SER A 121 0.94 18.13 3.47
C SER A 121 -0.41 17.41 3.36
N GLY A 122 -0.67 16.76 2.24
CA GLY A 122 -1.84 15.93 2.06
C GLY A 122 -1.51 14.76 1.14
N ARG A 123 -2.50 14.32 0.38
CA ARG A 123 -2.36 13.14 -0.48
C ARG A 123 -1.39 13.40 -1.63
N THR A 124 -0.50 12.44 -1.85
CA THR A 124 0.31 12.29 -3.05
C THR A 124 -0.12 11.03 -3.78
N THR A 125 -0.54 11.16 -5.04
CA THR A 125 -0.89 10.06 -5.93
C THR A 125 0.03 10.09 -7.13
N LEU A 126 0.72 8.98 -7.41
CA LEU A 126 1.53 8.78 -8.60
C LEU A 126 1.00 7.55 -9.34
N ASP A 127 0.62 7.70 -10.60
CA ASP A 127 0.15 6.63 -11.46
C ASP A 127 0.90 6.69 -12.79
N THR A 128 1.76 5.70 -13.07
CA THR A 128 2.49 5.63 -14.33
C THR A 128 1.83 4.73 -15.38
N GLY A 129 0.75 4.04 -14.99
CA GLY A 129 -0.08 3.25 -15.90
C GLY A 129 0.61 2.04 -16.53
N SER A 130 1.07 2.04 -17.77
CA SER A 130 1.67 0.84 -18.37
C SER A 130 2.94 1.12 -19.17
N GLY A 131 4.00 0.39 -18.86
CA GLY A 131 5.30 0.38 -19.50
C GLY A 131 6.36 0.04 -18.45
N ASN A 132 7.64 0.26 -18.73
CA ASN A 132 8.68 0.07 -17.71
C ASN A 132 9.00 1.42 -17.10
N ASP A 133 8.48 1.66 -15.90
CA ASP A 133 8.48 3.00 -15.31
C ASP A 133 9.53 3.17 -14.22
N ASP A 134 10.06 4.39 -14.09
CA ASP A 134 11.10 4.77 -13.15
C ASP A 134 10.62 5.91 -12.22
N ILE A 135 10.28 5.59 -10.97
CA ILE A 135 9.90 6.57 -9.94
C ILE A 135 11.04 6.78 -8.94
N THR A 136 11.56 8.01 -8.87
CA THR A 136 12.60 8.42 -7.91
C THR A 136 12.10 9.47 -6.91
N LEU A 137 12.14 9.10 -5.61
CA LEU A 137 11.76 9.94 -4.48
C LEU A 137 13.01 10.36 -3.69
N GLY A 138 13.49 11.58 -3.92
CA GLY A 138 14.73 12.08 -3.32
C GLY A 138 14.52 13.17 -2.28
N ALA A 139 14.85 12.92 -1.01
CA ALA A 139 14.78 13.90 0.08
C ALA A 139 13.43 14.66 0.20
N SER A 140 12.36 14.09 -0.36
CA SER A 140 11.00 14.62 -0.33
C SER A 140 10.28 14.14 0.92
N ARG A 141 9.21 14.83 1.30
CA ARG A 141 8.42 14.50 2.47
C ARG A 141 6.92 14.67 2.20
N VAL A 142 6.14 13.64 2.45
CA VAL A 142 4.68 13.67 2.49
C VAL A 142 4.29 13.81 3.96
N LEU A 143 4.16 15.05 4.41
CA LEU A 143 4.07 15.47 5.81
C LEU A 143 2.68 15.94 6.18
N ASP A 144 1.84 15.04 6.67
CA ASP A 144 0.78 15.47 7.58
C ASP A 144 0.43 14.35 8.56
N THR A 145 0.14 14.77 9.79
CA THR A 145 -0.26 13.88 10.88
C THR A 145 -1.61 13.23 10.62
N TYR A 146 -2.44 13.82 9.74
CA TYR A 146 -3.78 13.33 9.42
C TYR A 146 -3.95 12.87 7.97
N PHE A 147 -3.34 13.53 6.99
CA PHE A 147 -3.62 13.28 5.57
C PHE A 147 -2.39 13.00 4.69
N GLY A 148 -1.20 12.75 5.27
CA GLY A 148 0.04 12.49 4.52
C GLY A 148 0.07 11.14 3.79
N GLU A 149 -0.92 10.85 2.95
CA GLU A 149 -1.01 9.58 2.26
C GLU A 149 -0.18 9.59 0.97
N LEU A 150 0.60 8.52 0.76
CA LEU A 150 1.23 8.24 -0.52
C LEU A 150 0.56 7.04 -1.16
N PHE A 151 0.09 7.21 -2.38
CA PHE A 151 -0.42 6.14 -3.23
C PHE A 151 0.40 6.10 -4.52
N MET A 152 0.94 4.93 -4.85
CA MET A 152 1.70 4.71 -6.08
C MET A 152 1.18 3.48 -6.82
N THR A 153 0.93 3.63 -8.11
CA THR A 153 0.62 2.56 -9.07
C THR A 153 1.55 2.67 -10.27
N THR A 154 2.14 1.54 -10.69
CA THR A 154 2.96 1.49 -11.94
C THR A 154 2.39 0.55 -13.00
N GLY A 155 1.37 -0.23 -12.64
CA GLY A 155 0.56 -1.03 -13.55
C GLY A 155 1.34 -2.15 -14.25
N ALA A 156 1.53 -2.12 -15.57
CA ALA A 156 2.08 -3.29 -16.28
C ALA A 156 3.43 -3.00 -16.94
N GLY A 157 4.44 -3.78 -16.56
CA GLY A 157 5.81 -3.73 -17.10
C GLY A 157 6.82 -3.98 -15.99
N ASN A 158 8.11 -3.76 -16.25
CA ASN A 158 9.15 -3.98 -15.25
C ASN A 158 9.50 -2.65 -14.59
N ASP A 159 8.90 -2.37 -13.44
CA ASP A 159 8.94 -1.03 -12.86
C ASP A 159 10.00 -0.90 -11.77
N THR A 160 10.48 0.33 -11.58
CA THR A 160 11.47 0.67 -10.56
C THR A 160 11.03 1.85 -9.72
N ILE A 161 10.87 1.63 -8.42
CA ILE A 161 10.57 2.66 -7.43
C ILE A 161 11.74 2.78 -6.47
N GLN A 162 12.38 3.94 -6.43
CA GLN A 162 13.52 4.23 -5.57
C GLN A 162 13.25 5.41 -4.65
N GLY A 163 13.51 5.26 -3.35
CA GLY A 163 13.38 6.35 -2.38
C GLY A 163 14.62 6.51 -1.50
N THR A 164 15.18 7.73 -1.47
CA THR A 164 16.34 8.08 -0.63
C THR A 164 16.00 9.22 0.32
N SER A 165 16.17 9.00 1.63
CA SER A 165 15.85 10.00 2.67
C SER A 165 14.42 10.57 2.56
N PHE A 166 13.48 9.71 2.17
CA PHE A 166 12.09 10.05 1.91
C PHE A 166 11.21 9.80 3.15
N GLN A 167 10.23 10.65 3.42
CA GLN A 167 9.38 10.55 4.62
C GLN A 167 7.90 10.60 4.25
N VAL A 168 7.10 9.68 4.78
CA VAL A 168 5.63 9.69 4.69
C VAL A 168 5.07 9.54 6.10
N HIS A 169 4.17 10.45 6.47
CA HIS A 169 3.43 10.38 7.73
C HIS A 169 2.02 9.86 7.44
N ASN A 170 1.53 8.85 8.16
CA ASN A 170 0.32 8.07 7.87
C ASN A 170 0.58 6.89 6.91
N LYS A 171 -0.13 6.77 5.79
CA LYS A 171 -0.16 5.53 4.99
C LYS A 171 0.56 5.65 3.67
N THR A 172 1.32 4.62 3.34
CA THR A 172 1.92 4.41 2.02
C THR A 172 1.38 3.14 1.42
N TRP A 173 0.84 3.26 0.21
CA TRP A 173 0.44 2.13 -0.62
C TRP A 173 1.22 2.16 -1.93
N ILE A 174 1.79 1.01 -2.28
CA ILE A 174 2.54 0.81 -3.51
C ILE A 174 1.98 -0.43 -4.18
N TYR A 175 1.54 -0.27 -5.43
CA TYR A 175 1.01 -1.31 -6.28
C TYR A 175 1.81 -1.33 -7.58
N THR A 176 2.74 -2.26 -7.71
CA THR A 176 3.57 -2.28 -8.93
C THR A 176 2.86 -2.94 -10.12
N GLY A 177 1.72 -3.60 -9.87
CA GLY A 177 1.00 -4.34 -10.90
C GLY A 177 1.85 -5.48 -11.45
N THR A 178 1.78 -5.80 -12.75
CA THR A 178 2.38 -7.01 -13.34
C THR A 178 3.74 -6.78 -13.99
N GLY A 179 4.74 -7.57 -13.60
CA GLY A 179 6.04 -7.65 -14.29
C GLY A 179 7.16 -7.95 -13.30
N ASP A 180 8.42 -7.78 -13.70
CA ASP A 180 9.56 -7.95 -12.80
C ASP A 180 9.90 -6.60 -12.14
N ASP A 181 9.32 -6.33 -10.96
CA ASP A 181 9.38 -4.99 -10.34
C ASP A 181 10.47 -4.86 -9.28
N THR A 182 10.99 -3.64 -9.11
CA THR A 182 11.96 -3.31 -8.06
C THR A 182 11.49 -2.13 -7.22
N VAL A 183 11.33 -2.34 -5.91
CA VAL A 183 11.04 -1.28 -4.94
C VAL A 183 12.20 -1.20 -3.94
N GLU A 184 12.96 -0.11 -3.97
CA GLU A 184 14.09 0.12 -3.07
C GLU A 184 13.94 1.42 -2.27
N PHE A 185 13.93 1.30 -0.94
CA PHE A 185 14.02 2.44 -0.05
C PHE A 185 15.31 2.38 0.75
N SER A 186 16.12 3.42 0.70
CA SER A 186 17.40 3.47 1.40
C SER A 186 17.60 4.77 2.19
N ILE A 187 18.45 4.72 3.22
CA ILE A 187 19.02 5.92 3.81
C ILE A 187 19.90 6.59 2.76
N GLY A 188 19.53 7.79 2.34
CA GLY A 188 20.35 8.58 1.43
C GLY A 188 21.69 8.93 2.07
N VAL A 189 22.78 8.43 1.49
CA VAL A 189 23.95 9.30 1.28
C VAL A 189 23.51 10.22 0.14
N ALA A 190 23.44 11.53 0.39
CA ALA A 190 22.87 12.49 -0.56
C ALA A 190 23.35 12.23 -2.00
N PRO A 191 22.44 12.22 -3.00
CA PRO A 191 22.84 11.95 -4.38
C PRO A 191 23.90 12.95 -4.84
N PRO A 192 24.81 12.56 -5.76
CA PRO A 192 25.71 13.51 -6.38
C PRO A 192 24.87 14.61 -7.01
N THR A 193 25.16 15.85 -6.65
CA THR A 193 24.47 17.04 -7.14
C THR A 193 24.47 17.03 -8.67
N LEU A 194 23.31 16.80 -9.29
CA LEU A 194 23.10 17.11 -10.70
C LEU A 194 23.04 18.65 -10.82
N ASP A 195 24.02 19.18 -11.55
CA ASP A 195 24.39 20.58 -11.80
C ASP A 195 25.12 21.38 -10.69
N PRO A 196 26.28 22.02 -11.02
CA PRO A 196 26.94 22.97 -10.12
C PRO A 196 26.12 24.27 -10.03
N PRO A 197 25.93 24.85 -8.82
CA PRO A 197 25.31 26.16 -8.68
C PRO A 197 26.20 27.25 -9.32
N PRO A 198 25.61 28.32 -9.89
CA PRO A 198 26.33 29.57 -10.09
C PRO A 198 26.88 30.06 -8.75
N LEU A 199 28.17 30.40 -8.78
CA LEU A 199 29.05 30.81 -7.69
C LEU A 199 28.38 31.60 -6.55
N GLY A 200 28.37 31.00 -5.37
CA GLY A 200 28.09 31.66 -4.10
C GLY A 200 28.23 30.67 -2.94
N THR A 201 29.41 30.61 -2.31
CA THR A 201 29.64 29.80 -1.11
C THR A 201 28.81 30.32 0.06
N TYR A 202 27.66 29.69 0.32
CA TYR A 202 26.93 29.83 1.57
C TYR A 202 27.23 28.62 2.47
N THR A 203 28.07 28.84 3.49
CA THR A 203 28.26 27.90 4.58
C THR A 203 27.15 28.12 5.59
N VAL A 204 26.14 27.23 5.62
CA VAL A 204 25.14 27.18 6.70
C VAL A 204 25.10 25.77 7.26
N ALA A 205 25.50 25.66 8.53
CA ALA A 205 25.39 24.48 9.37
C ALA A 205 23.93 24.19 9.70
N GLY A 206 23.50 22.93 9.58
CA GLY A 206 22.20 22.50 10.11
C GLY A 206 21.36 21.61 9.20
N TYR A 207 21.94 20.58 8.59
CA TYR A 207 21.20 19.35 8.30
C TYR A 207 22.07 18.19 8.79
N ALA A 208 21.54 17.43 9.73
CA ALA A 208 22.16 16.18 10.13
C ALA A 208 22.21 15.28 8.90
N LEU A 209 23.44 15.03 8.42
CA LEU A 209 23.76 13.87 7.61
C LEU A 209 23.20 12.65 8.36
N GLY A 210 22.19 11.97 7.80
CA GLY A 210 21.58 10.78 8.41
C GLY A 210 20.06 10.77 8.59
N ALA A 211 19.29 11.58 7.85
CA ALA A 211 17.83 11.42 7.84
C ALA A 211 17.47 10.13 7.09
N ALA A 212 17.22 9.08 7.86
CA ALA A 212 16.71 7.82 7.35
C ALA A 212 15.30 7.98 6.74
N SER A 213 14.95 7.12 5.78
CA SER A 213 13.59 7.08 5.25
C SER A 213 12.61 6.67 6.35
N ARG A 214 11.45 7.31 6.42
CA ARG A 214 10.46 7.10 7.50
C ARG A 214 9.06 6.89 6.93
N PHE A 215 8.37 5.87 7.42
CA PHE A 215 6.96 5.63 7.14
C PHE A 215 6.22 5.45 8.46
N ASP A 216 4.94 5.80 8.54
CA ASP A 216 4.14 5.33 9.66
C ASP A 216 3.62 3.92 9.32
N ASP A 217 2.74 3.80 8.34
CA ASP A 217 2.30 2.52 7.77
C ASP A 217 2.76 2.40 6.31
N ILE A 218 3.33 1.25 5.93
CA ILE A 218 3.71 0.96 4.55
C ILE A 218 3.16 -0.39 4.10
N GLN A 219 2.47 -0.37 2.97
CA GLN A 219 1.95 -1.54 2.29
C GLN A 219 2.51 -1.57 0.86
N VAL A 220 3.27 -2.61 0.55
CA VAL A 220 3.78 -2.89 -0.80
C VAL A 220 3.10 -4.16 -1.31
N ILE A 221 2.41 -4.04 -2.43
CA ILE A 221 1.77 -5.14 -3.12
C ILE A 221 2.33 -5.20 -4.54
N THR A 222 2.93 -6.32 -4.89
CA THR A 222 3.48 -6.58 -6.22
C THR A 222 2.75 -7.77 -6.85
N TYR A 223 2.59 -7.78 -8.17
CA TYR A 223 1.88 -8.84 -8.90
C TYR A 223 2.75 -9.41 -10.03
N GLY A 224 2.70 -10.72 -10.26
CA GLY A 224 3.48 -11.33 -11.34
C GLY A 224 5.01 -11.29 -11.12
N GLY A 225 5.76 -11.75 -12.13
CA GLY A 225 7.23 -11.66 -12.22
C GLY A 225 8.10 -12.09 -11.04
N VAL A 226 9.34 -11.63 -11.06
CA VAL A 226 10.38 -11.78 -10.02
C VAL A 226 10.60 -10.42 -9.35
N ASP A 227 9.70 -10.07 -8.45
CA ASP A 227 9.78 -8.79 -7.76
C ASP A 227 10.88 -8.73 -6.70
N ARG A 228 11.47 -7.55 -6.54
CA ARG A 228 12.45 -7.25 -5.50
C ARG A 228 12.00 -6.07 -4.66
N VAL A 229 11.80 -6.28 -3.37
CA VAL A 229 11.54 -5.21 -2.38
C VAL A 229 12.69 -5.14 -1.37
N THR A 230 13.37 -3.99 -1.32
CA THR A 230 14.54 -3.75 -0.45
C THR A 230 14.30 -2.54 0.46
N PHE A 231 14.49 -2.73 1.77
CA PHE A 231 14.42 -1.65 2.78
C PHE A 231 15.77 -1.54 3.52
N ASN A 232 16.59 -0.57 3.14
CA ASN A 232 17.91 -0.34 3.74
C ASN A 232 17.88 0.87 4.69
N GLY A 233 17.77 0.61 5.98
CA GLY A 233 17.77 1.66 7.01
C GLY A 233 16.50 2.50 7.06
N VAL A 234 15.36 1.86 6.83
CA VAL A 234 14.04 2.47 6.89
C VAL A 234 13.49 2.37 8.32
N TRP A 235 12.82 3.43 8.79
CA TRP A 235 12.13 3.45 10.07
C TRP A 235 10.63 3.43 9.84
N THR A 236 9.91 2.57 10.56
CA THR A 236 8.45 2.49 10.48
C THR A 236 7.84 2.65 11.86
N THR A 237 6.89 3.57 12.07
CA THR A 237 6.22 3.68 13.40
C THR A 237 5.00 2.77 13.55
N GLY A 238 4.44 2.30 12.43
CA GLY A 238 3.29 1.41 12.33
C GLY A 238 3.63 0.08 11.66
N MET A 239 2.72 -0.41 10.81
CA MET A 239 2.85 -1.71 10.15
C MET A 239 3.58 -1.62 8.81
N ALA A 240 4.54 -2.52 8.61
CA ALA A 240 5.10 -2.81 7.30
C ALA A 240 4.54 -4.14 6.77
N PHE A 241 3.84 -4.09 5.63
CA PHE A 241 3.27 -5.25 4.96
C PHE A 241 3.80 -5.35 3.53
N VAL A 242 4.40 -6.48 3.18
CA VAL A 242 4.81 -6.80 1.80
C VAL A 242 4.07 -8.07 1.35
N ARG A 243 3.38 -7.97 0.21
CA ARG A 243 2.72 -9.08 -0.47
C ARG A 243 3.17 -9.15 -1.92
N SER A 244 3.58 -10.33 -2.35
CA SER A 244 3.84 -10.65 -3.76
C SER A 244 3.10 -11.93 -4.14
N GLU A 245 2.56 -11.97 -5.36
CA GLU A 245 1.90 -13.16 -5.92
C GLU A 245 2.88 -14.21 -6.48
N TYR A 246 4.11 -13.79 -6.79
CA TYR A 246 5.20 -14.65 -7.23
C TYR A 246 6.51 -14.27 -6.53
N ILE A 247 6.68 -14.65 -5.26
CA ILE A 247 8.03 -14.69 -4.69
C ILE A 247 8.75 -15.90 -5.28
N SER A 248 9.32 -15.72 -6.47
CA SER A 248 10.40 -16.55 -6.98
C SER A 248 11.57 -16.45 -6.01
N VAL A 249 11.80 -17.49 -5.20
CA VAL A 249 12.96 -17.58 -4.30
C VAL A 249 14.20 -18.07 -5.07
N GLU A 250 14.35 -17.64 -6.31
CA GLU A 250 15.67 -17.45 -6.90
C GLU A 250 15.95 -15.95 -6.82
N THR A 251 16.53 -15.53 -5.68
CA THR A 251 17.02 -14.17 -5.37
C THR A 251 16.02 -13.04 -5.06
N ALA A 252 14.92 -13.31 -4.35
CA ALA A 252 14.29 -12.28 -3.52
C ALA A 252 15.23 -11.90 -2.35
N HIS A 253 16.12 -10.92 -2.56
CA HIS A 253 16.98 -10.34 -1.54
C HIS A 253 16.21 -9.31 -0.72
N LEU A 254 15.48 -9.80 0.29
CA LEU A 254 14.99 -8.97 1.38
C LEU A 254 16.17 -8.66 2.32
N ASP A 255 17.01 -7.72 1.91
CA ASP A 255 18.14 -7.24 2.72
C ASP A 255 17.64 -6.26 3.78
N TRP A 256 17.26 -6.79 4.95
CA TRP A 256 16.96 -6.00 6.14
C TRP A 256 18.25 -5.76 6.93
N THR A 257 18.92 -4.65 6.68
CA THR A 257 20.11 -4.26 7.47
C THR A 257 19.72 -3.56 8.77
N SER A 258 18.60 -2.81 8.79
CA SER A 258 17.98 -2.26 10.00
C SER A 258 16.57 -1.74 9.69
N LEU A 259 15.54 -2.49 10.08
CA LEU A 259 14.18 -1.97 10.19
C LEU A 259 13.82 -1.91 11.68
N THR A 260 13.39 -0.73 12.11
CA THR A 260 12.91 -0.50 13.47
C THR A 260 11.43 -0.17 13.39
N GLY A 261 10.56 -1.03 13.93
CA GLY A 261 9.11 -0.86 13.93
C GLY A 261 8.38 -1.91 14.75
N ASP A 262 7.11 -1.63 15.09
CA ASP A 262 6.34 -2.42 16.04
C ASP A 262 5.88 -3.77 15.48
N LYS A 263 5.61 -3.88 14.16
CA LYS A 263 5.14 -5.11 13.49
C LYS A 263 5.57 -5.17 12.01
N VAL A 264 6.27 -6.23 11.62
CA VAL A 264 6.60 -6.56 10.22
C VAL A 264 5.88 -7.84 9.82
N GLN A 265 5.17 -7.83 8.70
CA GLN A 265 4.55 -9.02 8.12
C GLN A 265 4.97 -9.19 6.66
N VAL A 266 5.53 -10.36 6.34
CA VAL A 266 5.82 -10.80 4.97
C VAL A 266 4.89 -11.96 4.66
N GLY A 267 4.13 -11.87 3.56
CA GLY A 267 3.21 -12.92 3.15
C GLY A 267 3.33 -13.25 1.66
N ASN A 268 3.45 -14.54 1.34
CA ASN A 268 3.31 -15.01 -0.04
C ASN A 268 1.83 -15.27 -0.33
N ALA A 269 1.35 -14.84 -1.49
CA ALA A 269 0.32 -15.60 -2.19
C ALA A 269 1.04 -16.71 -2.96
N MET A 270 0.62 -17.97 -2.81
CA MET A 270 1.13 -18.99 -3.74
C MET A 270 0.23 -18.97 -4.96
N ALA A 271 0.83 -18.85 -6.13
CA ALA A 271 0.18 -19.10 -7.41
C ALA A 271 -0.56 -20.46 -7.44
N PRO A 272 -1.63 -20.59 -8.24
CA PRO A 272 -2.25 -21.89 -8.47
C PRO A 272 -1.23 -22.86 -9.08
N PRO A 273 -1.26 -24.17 -8.72
CA PRO A 273 -0.30 -25.13 -9.25
C PRO A 273 -0.47 -25.27 -10.77
N HIS A 274 0.58 -24.91 -11.52
CA HIS A 274 0.69 -25.23 -12.94
C HIS A 274 0.79 -26.76 -13.10
N PRO A 275 0.02 -27.40 -13.99
CA PRO A 275 -0.09 -28.87 -14.06
C PRO A 275 1.23 -29.61 -14.37
N ASP A 276 2.26 -28.89 -14.84
CA ASP A 276 3.53 -29.47 -15.26
C ASP A 276 4.68 -29.33 -14.24
N PHE A 277 4.47 -28.73 -13.07
CA PHE A 277 5.55 -28.55 -12.06
C PHE A 277 5.23 -29.23 -10.73
N ALA A 278 6.20 -30.01 -10.23
CA ALA A 278 6.13 -30.64 -8.91
C ALA A 278 6.16 -29.58 -7.79
N PRO A 279 5.55 -29.83 -6.61
CA PRO A 279 5.50 -28.85 -5.53
C PRO A 279 6.90 -28.57 -4.96
N TYR A 280 7.39 -27.35 -5.16
CA TYR A 280 8.59 -26.86 -4.49
C TYR A 280 8.26 -26.45 -3.05
N VAL A 281 9.12 -26.84 -2.12
CA VAL A 281 9.12 -26.35 -0.74
C VAL A 281 9.77 -24.97 -0.74
N TYR A 282 8.99 -23.92 -0.45
CA TYR A 282 9.52 -22.57 -0.29
C TYR A 282 10.27 -22.47 1.06
N ASN A 283 11.60 -22.34 1.00
CA ASN A 283 12.41 -21.95 2.16
C ASN A 283 12.53 -20.42 2.17
N VAL A 284 12.07 -19.76 3.24
CA VAL A 284 12.47 -18.38 3.52
C VAL A 284 13.91 -18.43 4.02
N ILE A 285 14.87 -18.12 3.16
CA ILE A 285 16.27 -17.95 3.55
C ILE A 285 16.45 -16.46 3.89
N ALA A 286 16.35 -16.11 5.16
CA ALA A 286 16.86 -14.83 5.63
C ALA A 286 18.40 -14.93 5.67
N THR A 287 19.08 -14.44 4.63
CA THR A 287 20.53 -14.22 4.68
C THR A 287 20.80 -12.83 5.22
N GLY A 288 21.00 -12.73 6.54
CA GLY A 288 21.36 -11.48 7.19
C GLY A 288 21.20 -11.55 8.71
N ASN A 289 21.95 -10.73 9.43
CA ASN A 289 21.73 -10.53 10.86
C ASN A 289 20.51 -9.60 11.02
N LEU A 290 19.30 -10.16 11.21
CA LEU A 290 18.16 -9.38 11.67
C LEU A 290 18.48 -8.84 13.08
N THR A 291 18.84 -7.56 13.16
CA THR A 291 19.09 -6.88 14.44
C THR A 291 17.92 -5.97 14.74
N ILE A 292 17.01 -6.43 15.61
CA ILE A 292 15.89 -5.62 16.10
C ILE A 292 16.43 -4.76 17.25
N HIS A 293 16.55 -3.45 17.03
CA HIS A 293 16.85 -2.48 18.08
C HIS A 293 15.53 -1.94 18.64
N SER A 294 15.13 -2.36 19.83
CA SER A 294 14.00 -1.74 20.54
C SER A 294 14.53 -0.69 21.53
N ASP A 295 14.17 0.58 21.36
CA ASP A 295 14.53 1.66 22.30
C ASP A 295 13.61 1.71 23.55
N GLY A 296 12.91 0.62 23.85
CA GLY A 296 12.01 0.47 25.00
C GLY A 296 12.07 -0.91 25.66
N MET A 297 11.50 -1.04 26.86
CA MET A 297 11.39 -2.34 27.54
C MET A 297 10.59 -3.30 26.67
N VAL A 298 11.25 -4.33 26.15
CA VAL A 298 10.59 -5.46 25.48
C VAL A 298 9.68 -6.15 26.48
N ASP A 299 8.37 -6.00 26.32
CA ASP A 299 7.41 -6.66 27.19
C ASP A 299 7.40 -8.18 26.97
N ALA A 300 6.86 -8.91 27.94
CA ALA A 300 6.83 -10.36 27.89
C ALA A 300 5.98 -10.93 26.73
N GLU A 301 5.14 -10.11 26.09
CA GLU A 301 4.33 -10.49 24.93
C GLU A 301 5.14 -10.41 23.63
N SER A 302 5.99 -9.41 23.49
CA SER A 302 6.94 -9.24 22.38
C SER A 302 7.98 -10.39 22.35
N VAL A 303 8.41 -10.84 23.54
CA VAL A 303 9.27 -12.04 23.68
C VAL A 303 8.53 -13.35 23.34
N ARG A 304 7.19 -13.40 23.43
CA ARG A 304 6.40 -14.58 23.00
C ARG A 304 6.17 -14.61 21.49
N ALA A 305 5.99 -13.46 20.84
CA ALA A 305 5.89 -13.36 19.38
C ALA A 305 7.18 -13.80 18.66
N LEU A 306 8.34 -13.59 19.28
CA LEU A 306 9.62 -14.08 18.74
C LEU A 306 9.82 -15.61 18.88
N ARG A 307 9.05 -16.29 19.75
CA ARG A 307 9.17 -17.74 19.98
C ARG A 307 8.48 -18.60 18.91
N SER A 308 7.71 -18.01 17.99
CA SER A 308 7.01 -18.74 16.92
C SER A 308 7.83 -18.96 15.64
N PHE A 309 9.04 -18.40 15.54
CA PHE A 309 9.82 -18.35 14.28
C PHE A 309 10.99 -19.36 14.17
N GLY A 310 11.12 -20.32 15.08
CA GLY A 310 12.08 -21.43 14.89
C GLY A 310 13.55 -21.01 14.72
N ILE A 311 13.99 -19.96 15.40
CA ILE A 311 15.39 -19.52 15.36
C ILE A 311 16.23 -20.43 16.26
N THR A 312 17.11 -21.23 15.66
CA THR A 312 18.09 -22.04 16.39
C THR A 312 19.25 -21.17 16.86
N ARG A 313 19.54 -21.17 18.16
CA ARG A 313 20.76 -20.55 18.73
C ARG A 313 21.92 -21.57 18.79
N GLY A 314 23.13 -21.05 18.59
CA GLY A 314 24.39 -21.77 18.76
C GLY A 314 24.73 -22.17 20.22
N PRO A 315 25.91 -22.78 20.43
CA PRO A 315 26.05 -24.07 21.11
C PRO A 315 26.05 -24.09 22.64
N ASN A 316 25.65 -23.03 23.35
CA ASN A 316 25.73 -23.02 24.82
C ASN A 316 24.47 -22.47 25.50
N ARG A 317 23.56 -23.40 25.84
CA ARG A 317 22.78 -23.52 27.09
C ARG A 317 21.40 -24.13 26.84
N GLN A 318 21.09 -25.12 27.65
CA GLN A 318 19.94 -26.02 27.67
C GLN A 318 18.58 -25.30 27.74
N LEU A 319 17.57 -25.73 26.97
CA LEU A 319 16.16 -25.47 27.25
C LEU A 319 15.24 -26.57 26.68
N ASP A 320 14.27 -26.95 27.51
CA ASP A 320 13.21 -27.94 27.33
C ASP A 320 12.25 -27.70 26.15
N VAL A 321 11.62 -28.79 25.72
CA VAL A 321 10.87 -28.97 24.46
C VAL A 321 9.33 -28.91 24.65
N THR A 322 8.63 -28.27 23.70
CA THR A 322 7.20 -28.43 23.24
C THR A 322 6.01 -28.04 24.15
N PRO A 323 4.80 -27.67 23.60
CA PRO A 323 4.25 -28.02 22.28
C PRO A 323 3.74 -26.89 21.36
N GLN A 324 3.94 -27.08 20.05
CA GLN A 324 3.02 -26.62 19.01
C GLN A 324 1.89 -27.66 18.88
N ILE A 325 0.64 -27.22 18.82
CA ILE A 325 -0.47 -28.10 18.45
C ILE A 325 -0.59 -28.07 16.93
N HIS A 326 -0.01 -29.08 16.26
CA HIS A 326 -0.43 -29.46 14.92
C HIS A 326 -1.68 -30.34 15.06
N VAL A 327 -2.82 -29.85 14.59
CA VAL A 327 -4.00 -30.72 14.41
C VAL A 327 -3.85 -31.39 13.05
N GLY A 328 -3.33 -32.62 13.07
CA GLY A 328 -3.11 -33.42 11.88
C GLY A 328 -4.41 -33.81 11.17
N ARG A 329 -4.29 -33.95 9.85
CA ARG A 329 -5.32 -34.42 8.90
C ARG A 329 -5.91 -35.76 9.37
N ASN A 330 -7.23 -35.86 9.47
CA ASN A 330 -7.91 -37.16 9.44
C ASN A 330 -8.14 -37.50 7.96
N ALA A 331 -7.52 -38.57 7.47
CA ALA A 331 -7.40 -38.84 6.03
C ALA A 331 -8.74 -39.16 5.31
N ASP A 332 -9.83 -39.30 6.07
CA ASP A 332 -11.08 -39.86 5.55
C ASP A 332 -12.26 -38.88 5.60
N ASN A 333 -12.04 -37.59 5.89
CA ASN A 333 -13.13 -36.61 6.01
C ASN A 333 -13.02 -35.50 4.96
N THR A 334 -13.91 -35.55 3.96
CA THR A 334 -14.01 -34.54 2.89
C THR A 334 -14.65 -33.24 3.35
N ASP A 335 -15.38 -33.25 4.48
CA ASP A 335 -16.03 -32.08 5.09
C ASP A 335 -15.47 -31.81 6.49
N GLY A 336 -14.81 -30.66 6.67
CA GLY A 336 -14.10 -30.31 7.90
C GLY A 336 -14.98 -29.53 8.89
N TYR A 337 -15.75 -30.23 9.74
CA TYR A 337 -16.44 -29.58 10.87
C TYR A 337 -15.50 -29.44 12.08
N TRP A 338 -15.19 -28.20 12.48
CA TRP A 338 -14.25 -27.90 13.56
C TRP A 338 -14.94 -27.15 14.70
N ARG A 339 -15.21 -27.85 15.82
CA ARG A 339 -15.71 -27.23 17.05
C ARG A 339 -14.57 -27.05 18.04
N THR A 340 -14.08 -25.83 18.19
CA THR A 340 -13.02 -25.55 19.16
C THR A 340 -13.65 -25.08 20.47
N GLY A 341 -13.47 -25.83 21.55
CA GLY A 341 -13.76 -25.37 22.92
C GLY A 341 -12.59 -24.60 23.53
N VAL A 342 -11.75 -23.97 22.70
CA VAL A 342 -10.46 -23.40 23.07
C VAL A 342 -10.59 -21.88 23.19
N ASP A 343 -10.23 -21.32 24.34
CA ASP A 343 -10.44 -19.90 24.65
C ASP A 343 -9.58 -18.92 23.83
N VAL A 344 -8.53 -19.39 23.14
CA VAL A 344 -7.66 -18.53 22.32
C VAL A 344 -7.12 -19.29 21.09
N VAL A 345 -7.48 -18.85 19.89
CA VAL A 345 -6.86 -19.27 18.62
C VAL A 345 -6.26 -18.03 17.96
N ASN A 346 -4.94 -17.88 18.04
CA ASN A 346 -4.26 -16.69 17.50
C ASN A 346 -4.17 -16.69 15.96
N TYR A 347 -4.17 -17.87 15.34
CA TYR A 347 -4.08 -18.01 13.90
C TYR A 347 -4.69 -19.35 13.49
N PHE A 348 -5.65 -19.32 12.55
CA PHE A 348 -6.22 -20.51 11.96
C PHE A 348 -6.00 -20.48 10.44
N SER A 349 -5.23 -21.46 9.97
CA SER A 349 -5.05 -21.72 8.54
C SER A 349 -5.50 -23.15 8.28
N ALA A 350 -6.53 -23.31 7.46
CA ALA A 350 -7.01 -24.62 7.03
C ALA A 350 -6.83 -24.75 5.53
N MET A 351 -5.97 -25.69 5.12
CA MET A 351 -5.93 -26.18 3.73
C MET A 351 -6.99 -27.28 3.57
N SER A 352 -8.26 -26.89 3.69
CA SER A 352 -9.39 -27.76 3.38
C SER A 352 -9.80 -27.54 1.93
N THR A 353 -10.10 -28.61 1.20
CA THR A 353 -10.75 -28.55 -0.12
C THR A 353 -12.29 -28.56 0.00
N GLY A 354 -12.81 -28.87 1.19
CA GLY A 354 -14.24 -28.81 1.53
C GLY A 354 -14.57 -27.65 2.47
N ASP A 355 -15.84 -27.53 2.80
CA ASP A 355 -16.39 -26.43 3.60
C ASP A 355 -15.71 -26.32 4.98
N VAL A 356 -15.42 -25.07 5.38
CA VAL A 356 -14.86 -24.78 6.71
C VAL A 356 -15.94 -24.18 7.59
N PHE A 357 -16.32 -24.91 8.65
CA PHE A 357 -17.27 -24.44 9.66
C PHE A 357 -16.52 -24.02 10.92
N LEU A 358 -16.65 -22.75 11.31
CA LEU A 358 -16.08 -22.20 12.53
C LEU A 358 -17.22 -21.82 13.49
N GLU A 359 -17.30 -22.50 14.64
CA GLU A 359 -18.31 -22.27 15.68
C GLU A 359 -17.71 -21.92 17.05
N GLY A 360 -18.30 -20.92 17.73
CA GLY A 360 -18.10 -20.64 19.17
C GLY A 360 -16.79 -19.92 19.53
N ILE A 361 -16.34 -18.98 18.69
CA ILE A 361 -15.00 -18.40 18.82
C ILE A 361 -14.98 -17.11 19.65
N ARG A 362 -14.08 -17.05 20.64
CA ARG A 362 -13.97 -15.95 21.62
C ARG A 362 -12.84 -14.96 21.35
N ALA A 363 -11.86 -15.34 20.53
CA ALA A 363 -10.76 -14.46 20.14
C ALA A 363 -10.15 -14.94 18.81
N PHE A 364 -10.13 -14.06 17.81
CA PHE A 364 -9.45 -14.27 16.54
C PHE A 364 -8.60 -13.08 16.16
N TRP A 365 -7.62 -13.36 15.29
CA TRP A 365 -6.82 -12.35 14.60
C TRP A 365 -6.82 -12.56 13.07
N ARG A 366 -6.92 -13.81 12.57
CA ARG A 366 -6.91 -14.12 11.11
C ARG A 366 -7.41 -15.54 10.80
N VAL A 367 -8.29 -15.66 9.79
CA VAL A 367 -8.75 -16.92 9.18
C VAL A 367 -8.35 -16.92 7.71
N ARG A 368 -7.61 -17.93 7.28
CA ARG A 368 -7.26 -18.17 5.87
C ARG A 368 -7.71 -19.56 5.47
N THR A 369 -8.51 -19.68 4.42
CA THR A 369 -8.88 -20.99 3.88
C THR A 369 -8.75 -20.98 2.36
N ARG A 370 -8.48 -22.16 1.78
CA ARG A 370 -8.55 -22.42 0.34
C ARG A 370 -9.78 -23.26 -0.04
N GLY A 371 -10.79 -23.24 0.83
CA GLY A 371 -12.02 -24.00 0.63
C GLY A 371 -12.99 -23.20 -0.25
N LYS A 372 -13.83 -23.91 -1.00
CA LYS A 372 -14.85 -23.30 -1.85
C LYS A 372 -15.86 -22.48 -1.04
N ASN A 373 -16.24 -22.94 0.16
CA ASN A 373 -17.16 -22.23 1.03
C ASN A 373 -16.61 -22.11 2.45
N ILE A 374 -16.60 -20.89 3.00
CA ILE A 374 -16.34 -20.64 4.42
C ILE A 374 -17.67 -20.30 5.09
N SER A 375 -18.03 -21.03 6.15
CA SER A 375 -19.15 -20.66 7.02
C SER A 375 -18.66 -20.33 8.42
N ILE A 376 -18.80 -19.07 8.80
CA ILE A 376 -18.48 -18.59 10.16
C ILE A 376 -19.78 -18.36 10.90
N ARG A 377 -19.96 -19.06 12.02
CA ARG A 377 -21.15 -18.92 12.86
C ARG A 377 -20.75 -18.61 14.28
N ASP A 378 -21.15 -17.46 14.80
CA ASP A 378 -21.09 -17.27 16.25
C ASP A 378 -22.20 -18.12 16.88
N VAL A 379 -21.83 -18.93 17.89
CA VAL A 379 -22.81 -19.73 18.61
C VAL A 379 -23.26 -18.88 19.78
N GLU A 380 -24.39 -18.17 19.60
CA GLU A 380 -25.10 -17.57 20.72
C GLU A 380 -25.49 -18.64 21.73
N ASN A 381 -24.67 -18.83 22.76
CA ASN A 381 -25.12 -19.51 23.96
C ASN A 381 -26.16 -18.60 24.62
N GLN A 382 -27.41 -19.06 24.63
CA GLN A 382 -28.63 -18.37 25.11
C GLN A 382 -28.64 -18.05 26.62
N GLY A 383 -27.51 -17.77 27.27
CA GLY A 383 -27.50 -17.42 28.69
C GLY A 383 -26.16 -16.93 29.26
N GLN A 384 -26.14 -15.65 29.62
CA GLN A 384 -25.59 -15.16 30.90
C GLN A 384 -24.05 -15.07 31.13
N VAL A 385 -23.21 -14.86 30.11
CA VAL A 385 -21.82 -14.41 30.36
C VAL A 385 -21.48 -13.20 29.49
N ALA A 386 -20.90 -12.17 30.11
CA ALA A 386 -20.39 -10.97 29.44
C ALA A 386 -19.47 -11.40 28.28
N ARG A 387 -19.92 -11.15 27.05
CA ARG A 387 -19.30 -11.65 25.83
C ARG A 387 -18.06 -10.81 25.52
N HIS A 388 -16.90 -11.44 25.50
CA HIS A 388 -15.74 -10.90 24.81
C HIS A 388 -15.90 -11.23 23.33
N HIS A 389 -16.28 -10.23 22.54
CA HIS A 389 -16.29 -10.32 21.09
C HIS A 389 -14.88 -10.03 20.55
N PRO A 390 -14.46 -10.62 19.41
CA PRO A 390 -13.18 -10.32 18.80
C PRO A 390 -13.10 -8.84 18.42
N ARG A 391 -11.97 -8.19 18.70
CA ARG A 391 -11.73 -6.79 18.26
C ARG A 391 -11.60 -6.70 16.75
N GLN A 392 -10.90 -7.65 16.12
CA GLN A 392 -10.67 -7.62 14.68
C GLN A 392 -10.79 -9.01 14.10
N VAL A 393 -11.52 -9.13 13.00
CA VAL A 393 -11.66 -10.37 12.23
C VAL A 393 -11.15 -10.10 10.82
N TYR A 394 -10.17 -10.90 10.39
CA TYR A 394 -9.61 -10.87 9.05
C TYR A 394 -9.87 -12.21 8.37
N ILE A 395 -10.49 -12.18 7.18
CA ILE A 395 -10.90 -13.37 6.43
C ILE A 395 -10.37 -13.28 5.00
N GLU A 396 -9.72 -14.34 4.54
CA GLU A 396 -9.43 -14.60 3.12
C GLU A 396 -10.26 -15.79 2.65
N ALA A 397 -11.01 -15.61 1.56
CA ALA A 397 -11.86 -16.64 0.95
C ALA A 397 -11.74 -16.63 -0.59
N ASP A 398 -11.98 -17.77 -1.23
CA ASP A 398 -11.73 -17.90 -2.67
C ASP A 398 -13.01 -17.78 -3.52
N GLU A 399 -14.09 -18.52 -3.22
CA GLU A 399 -15.33 -18.55 -4.03
C GLU A 399 -16.55 -18.03 -3.24
N ARG A 400 -16.85 -18.61 -2.07
CA ARG A 400 -18.03 -18.24 -1.27
C ARG A 400 -17.69 -18.04 0.20
N LEU A 401 -18.25 -16.97 0.76
CA LEU A 401 -18.14 -16.63 2.18
C LEU A 401 -19.52 -16.43 2.78
N ASP A 402 -19.90 -17.26 3.74
CA ASP A 402 -21.11 -17.15 4.54
C ASP A 402 -20.73 -16.79 5.98
N ILE A 403 -21.04 -15.58 6.43
CA ILE A 403 -20.83 -15.13 7.81
C ILE A 403 -22.19 -14.94 8.45
N THR A 404 -22.49 -15.72 9.49
CA THR A 404 -23.78 -15.69 10.17
C THR A 404 -23.61 -15.37 11.67
N HIS A 405 -24.36 -14.37 12.17
CA HIS A 405 -24.40 -13.96 13.59
C HIS A 405 -23.05 -13.49 14.19
N LEU A 406 -22.13 -12.93 13.39
CA LEU A 406 -20.82 -12.48 13.89
C LEU A 406 -20.90 -11.09 14.53
N THR A 407 -20.47 -10.95 15.80
CA THR A 407 -20.24 -9.64 16.42
C THR A 407 -18.74 -9.38 16.60
N THR A 408 -18.22 -8.27 16.09
CA THR A 408 -16.79 -7.88 16.20
C THR A 408 -16.61 -6.35 16.22
N ASP A 409 -15.45 -5.80 16.63
CA ASP A 409 -15.25 -4.35 16.46
C ASP A 409 -14.95 -4.00 14.99
N SER A 410 -14.02 -4.71 14.35
CA SER A 410 -13.68 -4.52 12.94
C SER A 410 -13.71 -5.82 12.14
N LEU A 411 -14.17 -5.74 10.89
CA LEU A 411 -14.23 -6.86 9.96
C LEU A 411 -13.48 -6.51 8.66
N TYR A 412 -12.60 -7.39 8.23
CA TYR A 412 -11.86 -7.26 6.98
C TYR A 412 -11.99 -8.55 6.18
N VAL A 413 -12.57 -8.47 4.99
CA VAL A 413 -12.78 -9.59 4.08
C VAL A 413 -12.02 -9.32 2.79
N PHE A 414 -11.23 -10.30 2.36
CA PHE A 414 -10.52 -10.28 1.09
C PHE A 414 -10.91 -11.52 0.30
N MET A 415 -11.54 -11.32 -0.85
CA MET A 415 -11.86 -12.40 -1.76
C MET A 415 -10.75 -12.56 -2.82
N SER A 416 -10.61 -13.76 -3.36
CA SER A 416 -9.75 -14.02 -4.50
C SER A 416 -10.36 -13.48 -5.81
N ALA A 417 -9.64 -13.53 -6.94
CA ALA A 417 -10.24 -13.18 -8.23
C ALA A 417 -11.20 -14.30 -8.70
N GLY A 418 -12.28 -13.91 -9.38
CA GLY A 418 -13.34 -14.77 -9.90
C GLY A 418 -14.72 -14.34 -9.39
N ASP A 419 -15.79 -14.94 -9.93
CA ASP A 419 -17.15 -14.66 -9.46
C ASP A 419 -17.34 -15.16 -8.02
N ASN A 420 -17.50 -14.25 -7.06
CA ASN A 420 -17.59 -14.57 -5.64
C ASN A 420 -18.99 -14.34 -5.08
N VAL A 421 -19.34 -15.07 -4.02
CA VAL A 421 -20.59 -14.86 -3.27
C VAL A 421 -20.28 -14.59 -1.80
N ILE A 422 -20.60 -13.38 -1.33
CA ILE A 422 -20.37 -12.92 0.03
C ILE A 422 -21.71 -12.69 0.73
N ASN A 423 -22.02 -13.51 1.74
CA ASN A 423 -23.24 -13.41 2.54
C ASN A 423 -22.89 -13.01 3.98
N PHE A 424 -23.40 -11.85 4.40
CA PHE A 424 -23.44 -11.41 5.79
C PHE A 424 -24.88 -11.53 6.30
N ASP A 425 -25.16 -12.45 7.23
CA ASP A 425 -26.47 -12.61 7.85
C ASP A 425 -26.38 -12.44 9.37
N GLY A 426 -26.90 -11.34 9.91
CA GLY A 426 -26.81 -11.07 11.35
C GLY A 426 -25.42 -10.63 11.83
N VAL A 427 -24.61 -10.01 10.96
CA VAL A 427 -23.27 -9.51 11.32
C VAL A 427 -23.39 -8.14 12.00
N SER A 428 -22.66 -7.92 13.09
CA SER A 428 -22.61 -6.65 13.81
C SER A 428 -21.18 -6.15 13.98
N THR A 429 -20.90 -4.91 13.56
CA THR A 429 -19.60 -4.27 13.78
C THR A 429 -19.68 -2.89 14.43
N SER A 430 -18.67 -2.53 15.22
CA SER A 430 -18.65 -1.27 16.00
C SER A 430 -17.75 -0.18 15.42
N THR A 431 -16.77 -0.51 14.55
CA THR A 431 -15.74 0.46 14.12
C THR A 431 -15.45 0.54 12.63
N ARG A 432 -15.10 -0.55 11.96
CA ARG A 432 -14.76 -0.54 10.52
C ARG A 432 -15.12 -1.87 9.89
N SER A 433 -15.64 -1.84 8.68
CA SER A 433 -15.93 -3.07 7.94
C SER A 433 -15.61 -2.89 6.49
N TRP A 434 -14.62 -3.65 6.01
CA TRP A 434 -14.10 -3.60 4.65
C TRP A 434 -14.25 -4.95 3.99
N VAL A 435 -14.74 -4.93 2.76
CA VAL A 435 -14.82 -6.11 1.88
C VAL A 435 -14.17 -5.74 0.56
N ILE A 436 -13.20 -6.52 0.14
CA ILE A 436 -12.51 -6.34 -1.13
C ILE A 436 -12.66 -7.65 -1.88
N ALA A 437 -13.55 -7.66 -2.87
CA ALA A 437 -13.52 -8.64 -3.92
C ALA A 437 -12.66 -8.11 -5.08
N ARG A 438 -12.04 -9.03 -5.81
CA ARG A 438 -11.15 -8.75 -6.93
C ARG A 438 -11.94 -8.95 -8.23
N ASP A 439 -11.29 -8.90 -9.39
CA ASP A 439 -11.93 -9.11 -10.70
C ASP A 439 -12.95 -10.27 -10.72
N GLY A 440 -14.19 -10.01 -11.13
CA GLY A 440 -15.28 -11.00 -11.07
C GLY A 440 -16.66 -10.37 -11.16
N ASN A 441 -17.70 -11.17 -11.41
CA ASN A 441 -19.09 -10.75 -11.22
C ASN A 441 -19.53 -11.21 -9.83
N ASP A 442 -19.39 -10.35 -8.84
CA ASP A 442 -19.58 -10.73 -7.45
C ASP A 442 -21.01 -10.49 -6.95
N GLU A 443 -21.44 -11.31 -6.01
CA GLU A 443 -22.72 -11.16 -5.32
C GLU A 443 -22.52 -10.86 -3.84
N PHE A 444 -23.03 -9.73 -3.37
CA PHE A 444 -22.98 -9.32 -1.97
C PHE A 444 -24.38 -9.33 -1.36
N HIS A 445 -24.57 -10.13 -0.30
CA HIS A 445 -25.84 -10.25 0.41
C HIS A 445 -25.64 -9.77 1.85
N VAL A 446 -26.15 -8.60 2.18
CA VAL A 446 -26.10 -8.00 3.52
C VAL A 446 -27.49 -8.09 4.15
N LEU A 447 -27.74 -9.18 4.86
CA LEU A 447 -29.01 -9.52 5.47
C LEU A 447 -28.94 -9.36 6.99
N ASN A 448 -29.96 -8.75 7.60
CA ASN A 448 -30.11 -8.64 9.06
C ASN A 448 -28.86 -8.12 9.82
N SER A 449 -27.95 -7.43 9.14
CA SER A 449 -26.65 -7.02 9.68
C SER A 449 -26.71 -5.57 10.16
N THR A 450 -25.81 -5.17 11.06
CA THR A 450 -25.71 -3.81 11.62
C THR A 450 -24.25 -3.36 11.66
N PHE A 451 -23.90 -2.37 10.85
CA PHE A 451 -22.56 -1.77 10.84
C PHE A 451 -22.64 -0.35 11.43
N GLN A 452 -22.00 -0.11 12.58
CA GLN A 452 -22.02 1.22 13.21
C GLN A 452 -21.35 2.30 12.36
N THR A 453 -20.33 1.89 11.59
CA THR A 453 -19.78 2.68 10.48
C THR A 453 -20.21 2.05 9.17
N PRO A 454 -20.34 2.83 8.08
CA PRO A 454 -20.66 2.27 6.79
C PRO A 454 -19.76 1.10 6.42
N LEU A 455 -20.36 0.03 5.88
CA LEU A 455 -19.62 -1.05 5.23
C LEU A 455 -19.01 -0.48 3.95
N THR A 456 -17.68 -0.41 3.86
CA THR A 456 -16.99 -0.11 2.60
C THR A 456 -16.77 -1.40 1.86
N ALA A 457 -17.28 -1.49 0.65
CA ALA A 457 -17.15 -2.71 -0.12
C ALA A 457 -16.76 -2.39 -1.57
N TYR A 458 -15.72 -3.08 -2.03
CA TYR A 458 -15.12 -2.93 -3.35
C TYR A 458 -15.30 -4.26 -4.08
N GLY A 459 -16.02 -4.25 -5.20
CA GLY A 459 -16.22 -5.44 -6.05
C GLY A 459 -15.12 -5.65 -7.09
N GLY A 460 -14.31 -4.62 -7.35
CA GLY A 460 -13.33 -4.67 -8.43
C GLY A 460 -13.98 -4.59 -9.82
N PRO A 461 -13.23 -4.94 -10.88
CA PRO A 461 -13.72 -4.99 -12.24
C PRO A 461 -14.72 -6.13 -12.48
N GLY A 462 -15.96 -5.79 -12.86
CA GLY A 462 -16.98 -6.75 -13.30
C GLY A 462 -18.41 -6.27 -13.08
N SER A 463 -19.38 -7.18 -13.25
CA SER A 463 -20.81 -6.90 -13.08
C SER A 463 -21.31 -7.37 -11.72
N ASP A 464 -21.06 -6.58 -10.69
CA ASP A 464 -21.43 -6.94 -9.32
C ASP A 464 -22.91 -6.68 -8.99
N THR A 465 -23.46 -7.55 -8.16
CA THR A 465 -24.84 -7.48 -7.68
C THR A 465 -24.87 -7.34 -6.16
N TRP A 466 -25.68 -6.39 -5.68
CA TRP A 466 -25.81 -6.08 -4.26
C TRP A 466 -27.23 -6.28 -3.79
N TYR A 467 -27.39 -7.05 -2.71
CA TYR A 467 -28.63 -7.27 -1.99
C TYR A 467 -28.44 -6.81 -0.55
N ALA A 468 -29.20 -5.82 -0.11
CA ALA A 468 -29.15 -5.35 1.27
C ALA A 468 -30.55 -5.27 1.87
N SER A 469 -30.67 -5.62 3.15
CA SER A 469 -31.91 -5.44 3.91
C SER A 469 -31.65 -4.83 5.28
N GLY A 470 -32.63 -4.12 5.83
CA GLY A 470 -32.53 -3.43 7.12
C GLY A 470 -31.92 -2.03 7.06
N GLU A 471 -31.57 -1.48 8.23
CA GLU A 471 -30.95 -0.14 8.37
C GLU A 471 -29.43 -0.22 8.16
N ASN A 472 -29.01 -0.53 6.94
CA ASN A 472 -27.59 -0.60 6.57
C ASN A 472 -27.19 0.60 5.71
N ILE A 473 -26.09 1.28 6.10
CA ILE A 473 -25.43 2.27 5.25
C ILE A 473 -24.25 1.55 4.60
N ILE A 474 -24.31 1.38 3.29
CA ILE A 474 -23.26 0.74 2.48
C ILE A 474 -22.63 1.80 1.59
N TRP A 475 -21.31 1.94 1.65
CA TRP A 475 -20.55 2.79 0.74
C TRP A 475 -19.91 1.89 -0.31
N LEU A 476 -20.33 2.10 -1.55
CA LEU A 476 -19.78 1.41 -2.71
C LEU A 476 -18.72 2.33 -3.32
N ASP A 477 -17.46 1.89 -3.29
CA ASP A 477 -16.36 2.57 -3.95
C ASP A 477 -16.08 1.85 -5.27
N TRP A 478 -15.80 2.62 -6.34
CA TRP A 478 -15.77 2.01 -7.65
C TRP A 478 -14.87 2.64 -8.70
N GLU A 479 -14.18 1.76 -9.43
CA GLU A 479 -13.20 2.13 -10.45
C GLU A 479 -13.65 1.81 -11.89
N ALA A 480 -14.59 0.88 -12.16
CA ALA A 480 -15.10 0.65 -13.53
C ALA A 480 -16.36 -0.26 -13.63
N GLY A 481 -17.55 0.30 -13.95
CA GLY A 481 -18.79 -0.44 -14.26
C GLY A 481 -20.08 0.36 -13.92
N TYR A 482 -21.30 -0.21 -13.96
CA TYR A 482 -22.54 0.35 -13.30
C TYR A 482 -23.29 -0.74 -12.49
N PRO A 483 -23.67 -0.55 -11.19
CA PRO A 483 -23.82 -1.70 -10.31
C PRO A 483 -25.29 -1.97 -10.29
N THR A 484 -25.69 -3.23 -10.40
CA THR A 484 -27.10 -3.52 -10.27
C THR A 484 -27.43 -3.64 -8.79
N ILE A 485 -27.82 -2.53 -8.18
CA ILE A 485 -28.31 -2.49 -6.80
C ILE A 485 -29.77 -2.98 -6.81
N ARG A 486 -30.08 -4.04 -6.05
CA ARG A 486 -31.44 -4.58 -5.94
C ARG A 486 -32.00 -4.53 -4.53
#